data_AF-A0A9Q4L856-F1
#
_entry.id   AF-A0A9Q4L856-F1
#
_cell.length_a   1.000
_cell.length_b   1.000
_cell.length_c   1.000
_cell.angle_alpha   90.00
_cell.angle_beta   90.00
_cell.angle_gamma   90.00
#
_symmetry.space_group_name_H-M   'P 1'
#
loop_
_entity.id
_entity.type
_entity.pdbx_description
1 polymer ?
#
loop_
_entity_poly.entity_id
_entity_poly.type
_entity_poly.pdbx_seq_one_letter_code
_entity_poly.pdbx_strand_id
1 'polypeptide(L)'
;MVTELADNYFESYDKQRMIMASRIVEFRAWNVGGGELHAGFQQLSKLDHQPEVYRNLASSTVDTHVYGELDREPLPELELTVHGGDSEELRRHWWVASDGNGDDEEKVVLLAQERGPNQFYGFWTDRPTVVDDVIARTEFLA
;
A
#
# COMPACT_ATOMS: atom_id res chain seq x y z
N MET A 1 -16.84 -10.72 -25.37
CA MET A 1 -15.77 -10.29 -24.45
C MET A 1 -16.39 -9.26 -23.55
N VAL A 2 -16.68 -9.68 -22.32
CA VAL A 2 -17.35 -8.83 -21.34
C VAL A 2 -16.30 -7.86 -20.83
N THR A 3 -16.46 -6.60 -21.22
CA THR A 3 -15.98 -5.36 -20.59
C THR A 3 -14.71 -5.48 -19.75
N GLU A 4 -13.64 -4.80 -20.20
CA GLU A 4 -12.64 -4.18 -19.32
C GLU A 4 -13.32 -3.82 -18.00
N LEU A 5 -12.98 -4.53 -16.93
CA LEU A 5 -13.45 -4.22 -15.60
C LEU A 5 -12.93 -2.82 -15.31
N ALA A 6 -13.84 -1.85 -15.40
CA ALA A 6 -13.67 -0.54 -14.82
C ALA A 6 -12.96 -0.70 -13.48
N ASP A 7 -11.94 0.14 -13.25
CA ASP A 7 -11.28 0.30 -11.96
C ASP A 7 -12.31 0.04 -10.85
N ASN A 8 -12.03 -0.90 -9.93
CA ASN A 8 -13.01 -1.29 -8.92
C ASN A 8 -13.11 -0.17 -7.88
N TYR A 9 -13.81 0.90 -8.26
CA TYR A 9 -14.16 1.98 -7.37
C TYR A 9 -15.07 1.42 -6.28
N PHE A 10 -14.75 1.76 -5.05
CA PHE A 10 -15.58 1.46 -3.92
C PHE A 10 -15.92 2.74 -3.17
N GLU A 11 -17.16 2.78 -2.75
CA GLU A 11 -17.68 3.82 -1.89
C GLU A 11 -17.98 3.16 -0.53
N SER A 12 -17.43 3.73 0.55
CA SER A 12 -17.68 3.34 1.94
C SER A 12 -17.14 1.96 2.38
N TYR A 13 -15.93 1.59 1.98
CA TYR A 13 -15.26 0.48 2.66
C TYR A 13 -15.00 0.82 4.12
N ASP A 14 -15.21 -0.17 4.99
CA ASP A 14 -14.77 -0.10 6.38
C ASP A 14 -13.29 -0.49 6.50
N LYS A 15 -12.74 -0.32 7.70
CA LYS A 15 -11.34 -0.66 7.99
C LYS A 15 -11.00 -2.13 7.73
N GLN A 16 -11.92 -3.06 8.00
CA GLN A 16 -11.65 -4.49 7.79
C GLN A 16 -11.52 -4.82 6.31
N ARG A 17 -12.38 -4.24 5.47
CA ARG A 17 -12.30 -4.36 4.01
C ARG A 17 -11.03 -3.74 3.45
N MET A 18 -10.60 -2.59 3.99
CA MET A 18 -9.32 -1.98 3.60
C MET A 18 -8.12 -2.89 3.92
N ILE A 19 -8.11 -3.51 5.10
CA ILE A 19 -7.05 -4.47 5.47
C ILE A 19 -7.08 -5.67 4.53
N MET A 20 -8.25 -6.25 4.25
CA MET A 20 -8.36 -7.40 3.33
C MET A 20 -7.91 -7.04 1.91
N ALA A 21 -8.27 -5.86 1.40
CA ALA A 21 -7.83 -5.40 0.09
C ALA A 21 -6.31 -5.18 0.04
N SER A 22 -5.73 -4.61 1.10
CA SER A 22 -4.28 -4.42 1.25
C SER A 22 -3.55 -5.76 1.18
N ARG A 23 -4.08 -6.77 1.88
CA ARG A 23 -3.52 -8.13 1.89
C ARG A 23 -3.46 -8.78 0.52
N ILE A 24 -4.39 -8.47 -0.37
CA ILE A 24 -4.36 -8.99 -1.75
C ILE A 24 -3.16 -8.41 -2.51
N VAL A 25 -2.93 -7.10 -2.38
CA VAL A 25 -1.78 -6.42 -3.00
C VAL A 25 -0.46 -6.94 -2.43
N GLU A 26 -0.35 -7.00 -1.10
CA GLU A 26 0.84 -7.50 -0.40
C GLU A 26 1.15 -8.96 -0.77
N PHE A 27 0.13 -9.81 -0.86
CA PHE A 27 0.29 -11.20 -1.28
C PHE A 27 0.75 -11.30 -2.73
N ARG A 28 0.28 -10.41 -3.62
CA ARG A 28 0.75 -10.37 -5.01
C ARG A 28 2.24 -10.05 -5.08
N ALA A 29 2.67 -8.97 -4.42
CA ALA A 29 4.09 -8.59 -4.35
C ALA A 29 4.97 -9.72 -3.80
N TRP A 30 4.50 -10.37 -2.73
CA TRP A 30 5.21 -11.52 -2.15
C TRP A 30 5.34 -12.70 -3.13
N ASN A 31 4.32 -13.00 -3.94
CA ASN A 31 4.40 -14.07 -4.94
C ASN A 31 5.32 -13.72 -6.11
N VAL A 32 5.36 -12.45 -6.53
CA VAL A 32 6.34 -11.97 -7.52
C VAL A 32 7.76 -12.12 -6.96
N GLY A 33 7.93 -11.86 -5.67
CA GLY A 33 9.18 -12.09 -4.96
C GLY A 33 10.30 -11.15 -5.41
N GLY A 34 9.97 -9.90 -5.75
CA GLY A 34 10.93 -8.87 -6.13
C GLY A 34 10.24 -7.53 -6.38
N GLY A 35 11.01 -6.53 -6.79
CA GLY A 35 10.49 -5.18 -7.01
C GLY A 35 10.24 -4.43 -5.72
N GLU A 36 9.30 -3.48 -5.78
CA GLU A 36 8.99 -2.53 -4.74
C GLU A 36 7.52 -2.64 -4.30
N LEU A 37 7.29 -2.50 -2.99
CA LEU A 37 5.97 -2.39 -2.38
C LEU A 37 5.90 -1.12 -1.53
N HIS A 38 4.96 -0.23 -1.84
CA HIS A 38 4.74 1.03 -1.12
C HIS A 38 3.43 0.98 -0.34
N ALA A 39 3.50 1.11 0.99
CA ALA A 39 2.35 1.00 1.88
C ALA A 39 2.21 2.18 2.84
N GLY A 40 1.05 2.85 2.81
CA GLY A 40 0.71 3.97 3.69
C GLY A 40 -0.09 3.56 4.91
N PHE A 41 0.44 3.84 6.11
CA PHE A 41 -0.17 3.43 7.39
C PHE A 41 -0.88 4.55 8.15
N GLN A 42 -0.73 5.80 7.72
CA GLN A 42 -1.03 7.03 8.47
C GLN A 42 -0.18 7.17 9.76
N GLN A 43 -0.08 6.12 10.58
CA GLN A 43 0.74 6.01 11.80
C GLN A 43 1.52 4.70 11.77
N LEU A 44 2.84 4.76 11.96
CA LEU A 44 3.70 3.59 11.83
C LEU A 44 3.51 2.57 12.97
N SER A 45 3.02 2.98 14.13
CA SER A 45 2.60 2.05 15.20
C SER A 45 1.59 0.98 14.74
N LYS A 46 0.87 1.21 13.64
CA LYS A 46 -0.06 0.22 13.08
C LYS A 46 0.63 -0.99 12.43
N LEU A 47 1.92 -0.90 12.12
CA LEU A 47 2.72 -2.06 11.66
C LEU A 47 2.72 -3.18 12.71
N ASP A 48 2.69 -2.84 14.00
CA ASP A 48 2.69 -3.81 15.11
C ASP A 48 1.46 -4.73 15.11
N HIS A 49 0.36 -4.29 14.49
CA HIS A 49 -0.85 -5.09 14.37
C HIS A 49 -0.82 -6.06 13.18
N GLN A 50 0.23 -5.97 12.35
CA GLN A 50 0.36 -6.72 11.10
C GLN A 50 1.74 -7.38 10.94
N PRO A 51 2.35 -7.95 12.00
CA PRO A 51 3.76 -8.31 11.98
C PRO A 51 4.08 -9.44 11.01
N GLU A 52 3.16 -10.40 10.81
CA GLU A 52 3.45 -11.58 9.99
C GLU A 52 3.64 -11.24 8.51
N VAL A 53 2.80 -10.36 7.95
CA VAL A 53 2.89 -10.03 6.53
C VAL A 53 4.15 -9.21 6.23
N TYR A 54 4.43 -8.19 7.05
CA TYR A 54 5.62 -7.37 6.85
C TYR A 54 6.91 -8.10 7.22
N ARG A 55 6.86 -9.08 8.12
CA ARG A 55 7.99 -9.99 8.34
C ARG A 55 8.25 -10.90 7.13
N ASN A 56 7.21 -11.43 6.50
CA ASN A 56 7.35 -12.25 5.30
C ASN A 56 7.89 -11.43 4.12
N LEU A 57 7.39 -10.20 3.94
CA LEU A 57 7.89 -9.26 2.93
C LEU A 57 9.35 -8.86 3.21
N ALA A 58 9.69 -8.48 4.44
CA ALA A 58 11.06 -8.16 4.84
C ALA A 58 12.03 -9.34 4.75
N SER A 59 11.54 -10.59 4.77
CA SER A 59 12.35 -11.79 4.56
C SER A 59 12.45 -12.20 3.08
N SER A 60 11.80 -11.45 2.19
CA SER A 60 11.80 -11.68 0.75
C SER A 60 12.75 -10.69 0.05
N THR A 61 12.81 -10.77 -1.27
CA THR A 61 13.57 -9.85 -2.14
C THR A 61 12.76 -8.61 -2.55
N VAL A 62 11.55 -8.42 -2.01
CA VAL A 62 10.71 -7.23 -2.23
C VAL A 62 11.21 -6.08 -1.33
N ASP A 63 11.61 -4.96 -1.94
CA ASP A 63 11.92 -3.74 -1.18
C ASP A 63 10.61 -3.11 -0.69
N THR A 64 10.44 -3.02 0.63
CA THR A 64 9.18 -2.60 1.24
C THR A 64 9.31 -1.21 1.84
N HIS A 65 8.59 -0.27 1.25
CA HIS A 65 8.53 1.14 1.62
C HIS A 65 7.27 1.40 2.44
N VAL A 66 7.44 1.91 3.67
CA VAL A 66 6.33 2.21 4.59
C VAL A 66 6.27 3.69 4.91
N TYR A 67 5.07 4.26 4.82
CA TYR A 67 4.84 5.70 4.99
C TYR A 67 3.90 5.97 6.16
N GLY A 68 4.22 6.97 6.98
CA GLY A 68 3.33 7.41 8.04
C GLY A 68 4.01 8.31 9.07
N GLU A 69 3.20 8.77 10.02
CA GLU A 69 3.69 9.50 11.19
C GLU A 69 4.64 8.60 12.00
N LEU A 70 5.82 9.13 12.34
CA LEU A 70 6.80 8.49 13.23
C LEU A 70 6.35 8.58 14.69
N ASP A 71 5.18 8.03 15.00
CA ASP A 71 4.63 7.95 16.35
C ASP A 71 5.31 6.86 17.21
N ARG A 72 6.17 6.04 16.59
CA ARG A 72 6.96 4.99 17.22
C ARG A 72 8.28 4.78 16.47
N GLU A 73 9.28 4.27 17.19
CA GLU A 73 10.50 3.76 16.56
C GLU A 73 10.17 2.57 15.64
N PRO A 74 10.64 2.57 14.38
CA PRO A 74 10.46 1.44 13.48
C PRO A 74 11.04 0.15 14.06
N LEU A 75 10.39 -0.98 13.77
CA LEU A 75 10.84 -2.30 14.22
C LEU A 75 12.23 -2.60 13.61
N PRO A 76 13.33 -2.57 14.39
CA PRO A 76 14.69 -2.64 13.84
C PRO A 76 15.05 -4.02 13.27
N GLU A 77 14.21 -5.02 13.53
CA GLU A 77 14.34 -6.39 13.05
C GLU A 77 13.74 -6.61 11.65
N LEU A 78 13.03 -5.63 11.09
CA LEU A 78 12.46 -5.68 9.75
C LEU A 78 13.28 -4.78 8.82
N GLU A 79 13.80 -5.34 7.73
CA GLU A 79 14.43 -4.58 6.65
C GLU A 79 13.36 -3.86 5.84
N LEU A 80 12.93 -2.69 6.32
CA LEU A 80 11.93 -1.82 5.69
C LEU A 80 12.52 -0.43 5.45
N THR A 81 12.18 0.16 4.31
CA THR A 81 12.47 1.58 4.02
C THR A 81 11.36 2.43 4.62
N VAL A 82 11.68 3.21 5.65
CA VAL A 82 10.69 4.01 6.39
C VAL A 82 10.70 5.47 5.92
N HIS A 83 9.54 5.92 5.48
CA HIS A 83 9.26 7.27 5.02
C HIS A 83 8.38 7.99 6.05
N GLY A 84 9.04 8.68 6.98
CA GLY A 84 8.37 9.37 8.08
C GLY A 84 7.85 10.75 7.68
N GLY A 85 6.57 11.02 7.90
CA GLY A 85 5.98 12.34 7.66
C GLY A 85 4.61 12.50 8.29
N ASP A 86 4.16 13.74 8.49
CA ASP A 86 2.89 14.05 9.14
C ASP A 86 1.95 14.87 8.26
N SER A 87 2.16 14.89 6.94
CA SER A 87 1.33 15.68 6.03
C SER A 87 -0.15 15.26 6.06
N GLU A 88 -1.04 16.20 5.74
CA GLU A 88 -2.48 15.91 5.64
C GLU A 88 -2.77 14.83 4.59
N GLU A 89 -1.99 14.81 3.50
CA GLU A 89 -2.09 13.78 2.47
C GLU A 89 -1.74 12.40 3.04
N LEU A 90 -0.63 12.25 3.77
CA LEU A 90 -0.25 11.00 4.45
C LEU A 90 -1.31 10.55 5.46
N ARG A 91 -1.89 11.48 6.22
CA ARG A 91 -2.88 11.14 7.26
C ARG A 91 -4.26 10.80 6.71
N ARG A 92 -4.64 11.25 5.51
CA ARG A 92 -5.99 11.02 4.96
C ARG A 92 -6.07 9.94 3.90
N HIS A 93 -4.94 9.50 3.38
CA HIS A 93 -4.91 8.46 2.35
C HIS A 93 -4.40 7.14 2.90
N TRP A 94 -4.94 6.06 2.33
CA TRP A 94 -4.52 4.69 2.52
C TRP A 94 -4.15 4.16 1.16
N TRP A 95 -2.93 3.64 1.01
CA TRP A 95 -2.54 3.00 -0.24
C TRP A 95 -1.65 1.80 0.00
N VAL A 96 -1.69 0.88 -0.95
CA VAL A 96 -0.70 -0.19 -1.11
C VAL A 96 -0.49 -0.36 -2.61
N ALA A 97 0.75 -0.16 -3.08
CA ALA A 97 1.11 -0.25 -4.49
C ALA A 97 2.30 -1.20 -4.67
N SER A 98 2.26 -2.06 -5.68
CA SER A 98 3.39 -2.91 -6.09
C SER A 98 3.72 -2.65 -7.55
N ASP A 99 5.02 -2.49 -7.83
CA ASP A 99 5.57 -2.23 -9.17
C ASP A 99 5.61 -3.47 -10.08
N GLY A 100 5.19 -4.64 -9.57
CA GLY A 100 5.22 -5.90 -10.29
C GLY A 100 6.63 -6.38 -10.65
N ASN A 101 7.68 -5.85 -10.00
CA ASN A 101 9.09 -6.09 -10.37
C ASN A 101 9.38 -5.78 -11.85
N GLY A 102 8.72 -4.75 -12.39
CA GLY A 102 8.81 -4.35 -13.79
C GLY A 102 7.94 -5.15 -14.77
N ASP A 103 7.18 -6.14 -14.30
CA ASP A 103 6.14 -6.80 -15.10
C ASP A 103 4.81 -6.05 -14.98
N ASP A 104 4.40 -5.42 -16.08
CA ASP A 104 3.15 -4.66 -16.17
C ASP A 104 1.91 -5.51 -15.87
N GLU A 105 1.94 -6.82 -16.11
CA GLU A 105 0.81 -7.69 -15.77
C GLU A 105 0.69 -7.90 -14.26
N GLU A 106 1.79 -7.74 -13.51
CA GLU A 106 1.85 -7.95 -12.06
C GLU A 106 1.66 -6.68 -11.23
N LYS A 107 1.68 -5.51 -11.89
CA LYS A 107 1.41 -4.22 -11.24
C LYS A 107 0.02 -4.17 -10.62
N VAL A 108 -0.07 -3.52 -9.46
CA VAL A 108 -1.34 -3.34 -8.76
C VAL A 108 -1.26 -2.22 -7.75
N VAL A 109 -2.36 -1.47 -7.61
CA VAL A 109 -2.51 -0.48 -6.56
C VAL A 109 -3.91 -0.51 -5.97
N LEU A 110 -3.95 -0.37 -4.64
CA LEU A 110 -5.10 0.06 -3.87
C LEU A 110 -4.83 1.50 -3.43
N LEU A 111 -5.73 2.43 -3.73
CA LEU A 111 -5.67 3.82 -3.26
C LEU A 111 -7.04 4.25 -2.73
N ALA A 112 -7.07 4.78 -1.52
CA ALA A 112 -8.27 5.25 -0.87
C ALA A 112 -8.02 6.50 -0.04
N GLN A 113 -9.10 7.27 0.16
CA GLN A 113 -9.16 8.41 1.06
C GLN A 113 -10.19 8.13 2.16
N GLU A 114 -9.83 8.45 3.40
CA GLU A 114 -10.78 8.47 4.52
C GLU A 114 -11.61 9.77 4.47
N ARG A 115 -12.93 9.65 4.29
CA ARG A 115 -13.86 10.80 4.21
C ARG A 115 -14.77 10.94 5.43
N GLY A 116 -14.66 10.01 6.37
CA GLY A 116 -15.35 9.99 7.64
C GLY A 116 -14.77 8.86 8.50
N PRO A 117 -15.11 8.77 9.79
CA PRO A 117 -14.49 7.78 10.68
C PRO A 117 -14.65 6.35 10.14
N ASN A 118 -13.54 5.71 9.79
CA ASN A 118 -13.49 4.37 9.18
C ASN A 118 -14.31 4.23 7.89
N GLN A 119 -14.45 5.31 7.10
CA GLN A 119 -15.16 5.30 5.82
C GLN A 119 -14.21 5.68 4.69
N PHE A 120 -13.84 4.68 3.90
CA PHE A 120 -12.86 4.78 2.84
C PHE A 120 -13.52 4.78 1.47
N TYR A 121 -13.02 5.66 0.60
CA TYR A 121 -13.47 5.83 -0.78
C TYR A 121 -12.26 5.78 -1.67
N GLY A 122 -12.28 4.93 -2.67
CA GLY A 122 -11.07 4.64 -3.42
C GLY A 122 -11.31 3.73 -4.60
N PHE A 123 -10.21 3.23 -5.12
CA PHE A 123 -10.21 2.24 -6.18
C PHE A 123 -9.05 1.28 -6.00
N TRP A 124 -9.18 0.15 -6.66
CA TRP A 124 -8.08 -0.71 -6.99
C TRP A 124 -7.92 -0.73 -8.52
N THR A 125 -6.70 -0.87 -9.01
CA THR A 125 -6.43 -1.04 -10.44
C THR A 125 -5.11 -1.78 -10.65
N ASP A 126 -5.02 -2.50 -11.75
CA ASP A 126 -3.81 -3.15 -12.27
C ASP A 126 -3.22 -2.38 -13.46
N ARG A 127 -3.77 -1.21 -13.80
CA ARG A 127 -3.30 -0.39 -14.92
C ARG A 127 -1.88 0.13 -14.64
N PRO A 128 -0.87 -0.28 -15.43
CA PRO A 128 0.54 0.04 -15.16
C PRO A 128 0.81 1.52 -14.95
N THR A 129 0.31 2.34 -15.87
CA THR A 129 0.45 3.81 -15.81
C THR A 129 -0.09 4.43 -14.52
N VAL A 130 -1.20 3.91 -13.99
CA VAL A 130 -1.78 4.43 -12.73
C VAL A 130 -0.96 3.98 -11.54
N VAL A 131 -0.47 2.74 -11.55
CA VAL A 131 0.40 2.19 -10.50
C VAL A 131 1.69 3.00 -10.42
N ASP A 132 2.35 3.22 -11.55
CA ASP A 132 3.59 3.99 -11.65
C ASP A 132 3.39 5.44 -11.18
N ASP A 133 2.30 6.08 -11.60
CA ASP A 133 1.95 7.44 -11.17
C ASP A 133 1.73 7.55 -9.65
N VAL A 134 1.08 6.55 -9.04
CA VAL A 134 0.87 6.51 -7.58
C VAL A 134 2.19 6.32 -6.85
N ILE A 135 3.02 5.35 -7.26
CA ILE A 135 4.33 5.10 -6.65
C ILE A 135 5.19 6.36 -6.70
N ALA A 136 5.38 6.93 -7.90
CA ALA A 136 6.16 8.15 -8.09
C ALA A 136 5.65 9.30 -7.21
N ARG A 137 4.33 9.45 -7.06
CA ARG A 137 3.76 10.51 -6.21
C ARG A 137 3.99 10.26 -4.72
N THR A 138 4.00 9.01 -4.27
CA THR A 138 4.21 8.68 -2.85
C THR A 138 5.64 8.94 -2.39
N GLU A 139 6.63 8.81 -3.27
CA GLU A 139 8.02 9.14 -2.97
C GLU A 139 8.23 10.63 -2.64
N PHE A 140 7.33 11.51 -3.10
CA PHE A 140 7.38 12.95 -2.77
C PHE A 140 6.59 13.31 -1.50
N LEU A 141 5.92 12.35 -0.85
CA LEU A 141 5.09 12.62 0.34
C LEU A 141 5.88 12.67 1.66
N ALA A 142 7.14 12.22 1.67
CA ALA A 142 8.02 12.18 2.83
C ALA A 142 9.35 12.90 2.57
#